data_AF-A0A3D4GU48-F1
#
_entry.id   AF-A0A3D4GU48-F1
#
_cell.length_a   1.000
_cell.length_b   1.000
_cell.length_c   1.000
_cell.angle_alpha   90.00
_cell.angle_beta   90.00
_cell.angle_gamma   90.00
#
_symmetry.space_group_name_H-M   'P 1'
#
loop_
_entity.id
_entity.type
_entity.pdbx_description
1 polymer ?
#
loop_
_entity_poly.entity_id
_entity_poly.type
_entity_poly.pdbx_seq_one_letter_code
_entity_poly.pdbx_strand_id
1 'polypeptide(L)'
;MVEGEVVEKTKDVVRYHKDQMVAFLIGSSVSFDGLLVEMGYKPSFGPTIQLTDVDCVSVGRFGGKMAVTIRSFRKETTEKVWSYTGHFPQCHGEPVGKNNWQELGIKDPDTNIQGQMFEIPEGTDRLYWACGVTPSLVAQQAKLPLVLSYTPGHAMITDLPTESLYQE
;
A
#
# COMPACT_ATOMS: atom_id res chain seq x y z
N MET A 1 -14.18 -5.41 -11.83
CA MET A 1 -14.33 -6.74 -11.21
C MET A 1 -15.80 -7.03 -11.01
N VAL A 2 -16.25 -8.26 -11.26
CA VAL A 2 -17.64 -8.72 -11.07
C VAL A 2 -17.60 -9.99 -10.24
N GLU A 3 -18.32 -10.02 -9.12
CA GLU A 3 -18.37 -11.18 -8.21
C GLU A 3 -16.97 -11.66 -7.76
N GLY A 4 -16.04 -10.71 -7.60
CA GLY A 4 -14.66 -10.96 -7.17
C GLY A 4 -13.65 -11.17 -8.30
N GLU A 5 -14.09 -11.35 -9.55
CA GLU A 5 -13.22 -11.68 -10.67
C GLU A 5 -12.85 -10.46 -11.53
N VAL A 6 -11.59 -10.38 -11.98
CA VAL A 6 -11.14 -9.35 -12.93
C VAL A 6 -11.59 -9.75 -14.33
N VAL A 7 -12.76 -9.26 -14.74
CA VAL A 7 -13.35 -9.54 -16.06
C VAL A 7 -12.85 -8.63 -17.19
N GLU A 8 -12.30 -7.45 -16.86
CA GLU A 8 -11.86 -6.47 -17.85
C GLU A 8 -10.82 -5.49 -17.28
N LYS A 9 -9.91 -5.02 -18.16
CA LYS A 9 -9.05 -3.86 -17.93
C LYS A 9 -9.28 -2.84 -19.06
N THR A 10 -9.60 -1.60 -18.70
CA THR A 10 -9.93 -0.52 -19.64
C THR A 10 -9.29 0.79 -19.19
N LYS A 11 -9.10 1.72 -20.13
CA LYS A 11 -8.65 3.10 -19.86
C LYS A 11 -9.80 4.05 -19.52
N ASP A 12 -11.04 3.66 -19.84
CA ASP A 12 -12.24 4.45 -19.58
C ASP A 12 -13.29 3.57 -18.90
N VAL A 13 -13.72 4.01 -17.70
CA VAL A 13 -14.69 3.31 -16.86
C VAL A 13 -16.05 4.01 -16.79
N VAL A 14 -16.24 5.14 -17.48
CA VAL A 14 -17.46 5.97 -17.40
C VAL A 14 -18.70 5.15 -17.78
N ARG A 15 -18.58 4.26 -18.78
CA ARG A 15 -19.69 3.38 -19.21
C ARG A 15 -20.16 2.39 -18.14
N TYR A 16 -19.38 2.13 -17.10
CA TYR A 16 -19.76 1.24 -15.99
C TYR A 16 -20.37 1.98 -14.81
N HIS A 17 -20.35 3.32 -14.81
CA HIS A 17 -20.88 4.12 -13.73
C HIS A 17 -22.39 3.87 -13.55
N LYS A 18 -22.82 3.81 -12.29
CA LYS A 18 -24.23 3.71 -11.89
C LYS A 18 -24.48 4.74 -10.79
N ASP A 19 -25.68 5.31 -10.75
CA ASP A 19 -26.05 6.40 -9.82
C ASP A 19 -25.79 6.07 -8.33
N GLN A 20 -25.82 4.79 -7.95
CA GLN A 20 -25.61 4.33 -6.57
C GLN A 20 -24.15 3.97 -6.26
N MET A 21 -23.21 4.22 -7.17
CA MET A 21 -21.80 3.95 -6.92
C MET A 21 -21.20 4.98 -5.97
N VAL A 22 -20.34 4.48 -5.08
CA VAL A 22 -19.53 5.31 -4.18
C VAL A 22 -18.06 5.12 -4.55
N ALA A 23 -17.34 6.23 -4.67
CA ALA A 23 -15.91 6.23 -4.94
C ALA A 23 -15.12 6.49 -3.65
N PHE A 24 -14.04 5.74 -3.46
CA PHE A 24 -13.10 5.93 -2.37
C PHE A 24 -11.73 6.24 -2.97
N LEU A 25 -11.18 7.41 -2.64
CA LEU A 25 -9.78 7.73 -2.92
C LEU A 25 -8.95 7.32 -1.71
N ILE A 26 -8.04 6.39 -1.91
CA ILE A 26 -7.24 5.78 -0.85
C ILE A 26 -5.78 6.17 -1.08
N GLY A 27 -5.13 6.63 0.00
CA GLY A 27 -3.75 7.09 -0.02
C GLY A 27 -2.75 6.03 -0.50
N SER A 28 -1.57 6.51 -0.92
CA SER A 28 -0.48 5.68 -1.46
C SER A 28 0.86 6.15 -0.89
N SER A 29 1.83 5.24 -0.75
CA SER A 29 3.22 5.60 -0.34
C SER A 29 3.88 6.48 -1.37
N VAL A 30 3.48 6.32 -2.63
CA VAL A 30 4.06 7.08 -3.73
C VAL A 30 3.92 8.59 -3.47
N SER A 31 2.91 9.01 -2.71
CA SER A 31 2.70 10.41 -2.33
C SER A 31 3.92 11.01 -1.62
N PHE A 32 4.56 10.29 -0.68
CA PHE A 32 5.72 10.80 0.07
C PHE A 32 7.07 10.33 -0.48
N ASP A 33 7.12 9.49 -1.52
CA ASP A 33 8.38 9.01 -2.10
C ASP A 33 9.24 10.19 -2.62
N GLY A 34 8.60 11.21 -3.22
CA GLY A 34 9.28 12.44 -3.65
C GLY A 34 9.89 13.21 -2.47
N LEU A 35 9.10 13.41 -1.41
CA LEU A 35 9.53 14.13 -0.19
C LEU A 35 10.70 13.42 0.51
N LEU A 36 10.65 12.09 0.60
CA LEU A 36 11.76 11.31 1.16
C LEU A 36 13.04 11.50 0.34
N VAL A 37 12.96 11.56 -0.99
CA VAL A 37 14.12 11.82 -1.84
C VAL A 37 14.67 13.23 -1.62
N GLU A 38 13.81 14.25 -1.54
CA GLU A 38 14.22 15.65 -1.30
C GLU A 38 14.93 15.83 0.04
N MET A 39 14.53 15.08 1.07
CA MET A 39 15.17 15.08 2.39
C MET A 39 16.47 14.24 2.44
N GLY A 40 16.84 13.59 1.35
CA GLY A 40 18.00 12.70 1.29
C GLY A 40 17.76 11.31 1.89
N TYR A 41 16.51 10.92 2.11
CA TYR A 41 16.10 9.62 2.65
C TYR A 41 15.66 8.64 1.56
N LYS A 42 16.44 8.53 0.49
CA LYS A 42 16.16 7.61 -0.61
C LYS A 42 16.15 6.15 -0.12
N PRO A 43 15.14 5.33 -0.47
CA PRO A 43 15.16 3.91 -0.16
C PRO A 43 16.33 3.21 -0.84
N SER A 44 16.92 2.24 -0.14
CA SER A 44 17.96 1.34 -0.67
C SER A 44 17.35 0.18 -1.47
N PHE A 45 16.10 -0.18 -1.19
CA PHE A 45 15.30 -1.16 -1.93
C PHE A 45 13.81 -0.82 -1.85
N GLY A 46 13.03 -1.29 -2.83
CA GLY A 46 11.58 -1.21 -2.88
C GLY A 46 11.06 -0.05 -3.73
N PRO A 47 9.72 0.13 -3.80
CA PRO A 47 8.70 -0.58 -3.04
C PRO A 47 8.39 -2.00 -3.54
N THR A 48 8.10 -2.92 -2.61
CA THR A 48 7.60 -4.28 -2.92
C THR A 48 6.41 -4.62 -2.01
N ILE A 49 5.42 -5.35 -2.50
CA ILE A 49 4.22 -5.72 -1.72
C ILE A 49 4.32 -7.17 -1.22
N GLN A 50 3.96 -7.41 0.04
CA GLN A 50 3.78 -8.73 0.65
C GLN A 50 2.41 -8.84 1.33
N LEU A 51 1.92 -10.08 1.47
CA LEU A 51 0.73 -10.38 2.27
C LEU A 51 1.17 -10.79 3.68
N THR A 52 0.47 -10.29 4.69
CA THR A 52 0.68 -10.64 6.10
C THR A 52 -0.34 -11.69 6.54
N ASP A 53 -0.14 -12.32 7.71
CA ASP A 53 -1.18 -13.14 8.37
C ASP A 53 -2.06 -12.30 9.33
N VAL A 54 -1.87 -10.98 9.38
CA VAL A 54 -2.64 -10.05 10.23
C VAL A 54 -4.00 -9.78 9.59
N ASP A 55 -5.08 -10.11 10.30
CA ASP A 55 -6.45 -9.81 9.86
C ASP A 55 -6.79 -8.33 10.01
N CYS A 56 -7.42 -7.75 8.99
CA CYS A 56 -8.12 -6.48 9.13
C CYS A 56 -9.39 -6.67 9.97
N VAL A 57 -9.82 -5.62 10.66
CA VAL A 57 -11.12 -5.59 11.33
C VAL A 57 -12.21 -5.76 10.28
N SER A 58 -13.01 -6.83 10.42
CA SER A 58 -14.04 -7.16 9.45
C SER A 58 -15.31 -6.34 9.67
N VAL A 59 -15.95 -5.93 8.57
CA VAL A 59 -17.23 -5.21 8.57
C VAL A 59 -18.16 -5.83 7.54
N GLY A 60 -19.23 -6.49 8.01
CA GLY A 60 -20.15 -7.21 7.13
C GLY A 60 -19.43 -8.27 6.30
N ARG A 61 -19.52 -8.18 4.96
CA ARG A 61 -18.83 -9.11 4.05
C ARG A 61 -17.39 -8.70 3.72
N PHE A 62 -16.92 -7.56 4.24
CA PHE A 62 -15.57 -7.09 4.02
C PHE A 62 -14.67 -7.63 5.14
N GLY A 63 -13.82 -8.59 4.80
CA GLY A 63 -12.80 -9.16 5.66
C GLY A 63 -11.62 -9.63 4.81
N GLY A 64 -10.44 -9.69 5.41
CA GLY A 64 -9.23 -10.14 4.72
C GLY A 64 -7.96 -9.77 5.48
N LYS A 65 -6.84 -10.26 4.96
CA LYS A 65 -5.50 -10.00 5.50
C LYS A 65 -4.97 -8.64 5.06
N MET A 66 -4.23 -7.97 5.93
CA MET A 66 -3.49 -6.76 5.58
C MET A 66 -2.37 -7.09 4.59
N ALA A 67 -2.29 -6.35 3.49
CA ALA A 67 -1.11 -6.31 2.65
C ALA A 67 -0.19 -5.18 3.12
N VAL A 68 1.12 -5.35 2.97
CA VAL A 68 2.12 -4.34 3.33
C VAL A 68 3.03 -4.01 2.16
N THR A 69 3.47 -2.75 2.08
CA THR A 69 4.54 -2.31 1.19
C THR A 69 5.83 -2.21 1.98
N ILE A 70 6.91 -2.69 1.37
CA ILE A 70 8.24 -2.81 1.97
C ILE A 70 9.19 -1.91 1.22
N ARG A 71 9.96 -1.14 1.99
CA ARG A 71 11.16 -0.46 1.52
C ARG A 71 12.27 -0.72 2.53
N SER A 72 13.51 -0.72 2.09
CA SER A 72 14.65 -0.75 3.00
C SER A 72 15.40 0.57 3.02
N PHE A 73 15.94 0.94 4.17
CA PHE A 73 16.68 2.18 4.39
C PHE A 73 17.94 1.92 5.19
N ARG A 74 18.96 2.76 5.03
CA ARG A 74 20.14 2.67 5.90
C ARG A 74 19.73 2.94 7.35
N LYS A 75 20.35 2.25 8.29
CA LYS A 75 20.04 2.33 9.73
C LYS A 75 20.01 3.77 10.25
N GLU A 76 20.87 4.64 9.74
CA GLU A 76 20.98 6.04 10.17
C GLU A 76 19.81 6.92 9.70
N THR A 77 19.05 6.44 8.71
CA THR A 77 17.89 7.12 8.12
C THR A 77 16.55 6.51 8.52
N THR A 78 16.53 5.24 8.92
CA THR A 78 15.31 4.47 9.22
C THR A 78 14.35 5.20 10.17
N GLU A 79 14.84 5.66 11.32
CA GLU A 79 13.99 6.34 12.31
C GLU A 79 13.47 7.69 11.84
N LYS A 80 14.25 8.40 11.00
CA LYS A 80 13.84 9.67 10.42
C LYS A 80 12.72 9.46 9.40
N VAL A 81 12.83 8.41 8.57
CA VAL A 81 11.79 8.01 7.63
C VAL A 81 10.52 7.60 8.38
N TRP A 82 10.65 6.79 9.43
CA TRP A 82 9.53 6.40 10.28
C TRP A 82 8.79 7.62 10.81
N SER A 83 9.50 8.47 11.54
CA SER A 83 8.91 9.66 12.16
C SER A 83 8.29 10.57 11.12
N TYR A 84 9.00 10.84 10.01
CA TYR A 84 8.51 11.75 8.97
C TYR A 84 7.23 11.24 8.31
N THR A 85 7.19 9.97 7.90
CA THR A 85 6.01 9.37 7.25
C THR A 85 4.80 9.27 8.20
N GLY A 86 5.03 9.20 9.50
CA GLY A 86 3.98 9.25 10.54
C GLY A 86 3.11 10.50 10.48
N HIS A 87 3.63 11.62 10.00
CA HIS A 87 2.89 12.87 9.84
C HIS A 87 1.94 12.88 8.63
N PHE A 88 1.84 11.79 7.85
CA PHE A 88 0.96 11.69 6.67
C PHE A 88 -0.10 10.59 6.82
N PRO A 89 -1.00 10.65 7.83
CA PRO A 89 -1.98 9.59 8.08
C PRO A 89 -3.02 9.44 6.95
N GLN A 90 -3.19 10.46 6.11
CA GLN A 90 -4.05 10.38 4.91
C GLN A 90 -3.37 9.69 3.71
N CYS A 91 -2.07 9.40 3.80
CA CYS A 91 -1.32 8.59 2.83
C CYS A 91 -1.23 7.14 3.32
N HIS A 92 -0.04 6.65 3.71
CA HIS A 92 0.09 5.43 4.52
C HIS A 92 0.26 5.70 6.02
N GLY A 93 0.69 6.91 6.39
CA GLY A 93 1.12 7.22 7.74
C GLY A 93 2.40 6.50 8.14
N GLU A 94 2.50 6.22 9.44
CA GLU A 94 3.64 5.54 10.03
C GLU A 94 3.79 4.10 9.52
N PRO A 95 5.02 3.55 9.48
CA PRO A 95 5.21 2.14 9.26
C PRO A 95 4.49 1.31 10.33
N VAL A 96 3.94 0.16 9.95
CA VAL A 96 3.38 -0.83 10.88
C VAL A 96 4.46 -1.67 11.57
N GLY A 97 5.73 -1.49 11.19
CA GLY A 97 6.82 -2.29 11.74
C GLY A 97 8.17 -2.08 11.07
N LYS A 98 9.23 -2.44 11.81
CA LYS A 98 10.63 -2.43 11.38
C LYS A 98 11.23 -3.81 11.59
N ASN A 99 11.75 -4.44 10.54
CA ASN A 99 12.36 -5.77 10.58
C ASN A 99 11.49 -6.85 11.25
N ASN A 100 10.18 -6.66 11.35
CA ASN A 100 9.26 -7.47 12.16
C ASN A 100 8.41 -8.42 11.31
N TRP A 101 8.97 -8.93 10.21
CA TRP A 101 8.25 -9.79 9.27
C TRP A 101 7.61 -11.02 9.93
N GLN A 102 8.24 -11.58 10.97
CA GLN A 102 7.70 -12.70 11.75
C GLN A 102 6.44 -12.31 12.53
N GLU A 103 6.39 -11.11 13.10
CA GLU A 103 5.22 -10.60 13.82
C GLU A 103 4.06 -10.33 12.85
N LEU A 104 4.38 -9.92 11.62
CA LEU A 104 3.42 -9.80 10.52
C LEU A 104 3.02 -11.17 9.94
N GLY A 105 3.59 -12.28 10.40
CA GLY A 105 3.33 -13.63 9.88
C GLY A 105 3.71 -13.81 8.41
N ILE A 106 4.65 -13.02 7.91
CA ILE A 106 5.22 -13.21 6.58
C ILE A 106 6.11 -14.47 6.64
N LYS A 107 5.91 -15.45 5.76
CA LYS A 107 6.67 -16.71 5.80
C LYS A 107 8.10 -16.57 5.27
N ASP A 108 8.24 -15.81 4.19
CA ASP A 108 9.50 -15.54 3.53
C ASP A 108 9.63 -14.02 3.33
N PRO A 109 10.55 -13.34 4.05
CA PRO A 109 10.70 -11.90 3.97
C PRO A 109 11.26 -11.41 2.63
N ASP A 110 11.76 -12.32 1.78
CA ASP A 110 12.44 -12.01 0.52
C ASP A 110 11.65 -12.49 -0.71
N THR A 111 10.35 -12.77 -0.55
CA THR A 111 9.44 -13.14 -1.65
C THR A 111 8.21 -12.24 -1.70
N ASN A 112 7.93 -11.64 -2.86
CA ASN A 112 6.80 -10.72 -3.00
C ASN A 112 5.44 -11.43 -3.09
N ILE A 113 4.34 -10.67 -3.11
CA ILE A 113 2.97 -11.20 -3.21
C ILE A 113 2.71 -12.07 -4.46
N GLN A 114 3.54 -11.96 -5.50
CA GLN A 114 3.47 -12.77 -6.72
C GLN A 114 4.37 -14.01 -6.67
N GLY A 115 5.05 -14.27 -5.56
CA GLY A 115 5.98 -15.40 -5.42
C GLY A 115 7.35 -15.14 -6.05
N GLN A 116 7.70 -13.90 -6.37
CA GLN A 116 9.00 -13.55 -6.94
C GLN A 116 9.98 -13.18 -5.83
N MET A 117 11.15 -13.82 -5.85
CA MET A 117 12.23 -13.51 -4.92
C MET A 117 12.87 -12.16 -5.19
N PHE A 118 13.34 -11.50 -4.15
CA PHE A 118 14.11 -10.27 -4.21
C PHE A 118 15.21 -10.27 -3.14
N GLU A 119 16.18 -9.36 -3.27
CA GLU A 119 17.28 -9.22 -2.32
C GLU A 119 17.26 -7.83 -1.69
N ILE A 120 17.44 -7.79 -0.37
CA ILE A 120 17.51 -6.56 0.41
C ILE A 120 18.98 -6.26 0.68
N PRO A 121 19.47 -5.05 0.35
CA PRO A 121 20.86 -4.67 0.59
C PRO A 121 21.27 -4.85 2.06
N GLU A 122 22.45 -5.43 2.28
CA GLU A 122 23.02 -5.56 3.62
C GLU A 122 23.16 -4.20 4.33
N GLY A 123 23.04 -4.22 5.65
CA GLY A 123 23.15 -3.00 6.47
C GLY A 123 21.94 -2.07 6.38
N THR A 124 20.83 -2.50 5.76
CA THR A 124 19.58 -1.75 5.69
C THR A 124 18.50 -2.37 6.57
N ASP A 125 17.60 -1.55 7.11
CA ASP A 125 16.42 -1.99 7.84
C ASP A 125 15.21 -1.99 6.91
N ARG A 126 14.37 -3.03 7.01
CA ARG A 126 13.08 -3.13 6.34
C ARG A 126 12.04 -2.36 7.15
N LEU A 127 11.34 -1.44 6.48
CA LEU A 127 10.13 -0.81 7.00
C LEU A 127 8.92 -1.34 6.23
N TYR A 128 7.84 -1.59 6.96
CA TYR A 128 6.58 -2.13 6.44
C TYR A 128 5.49 -1.09 6.61
N TRP A 129 4.74 -0.76 5.55
CA TRP A 129 3.56 0.13 5.61
C TRP A 129 2.31 -0.62 5.19
N ALA A 130 1.17 -0.38 5.83
CA ALA A 130 -0.11 -0.93 5.39
C ALA A 130 -0.43 -0.48 3.95
N CYS A 131 -0.68 -1.40 3.03
CA CYS A 131 -0.74 -1.12 1.60
C CYS A 131 -2.16 -0.85 1.10
N GLY A 132 -2.32 0.14 0.21
CA GLY A 132 -3.57 0.46 -0.49
C GLY A 132 -4.07 -0.61 -1.46
N VAL A 133 -3.36 -1.73 -1.61
CA VAL A 133 -3.88 -2.93 -2.29
C VAL A 133 -4.82 -3.74 -1.39
N THR A 134 -4.74 -3.58 -0.05
CA THR A 134 -5.59 -4.30 0.91
C THR A 134 -7.09 -4.15 0.59
N PRO A 135 -7.62 -2.94 0.33
CA PRO A 135 -9.00 -2.74 -0.09
C PRO A 135 -9.37 -3.50 -1.38
N SER A 136 -8.45 -3.56 -2.36
CA SER A 136 -8.67 -4.31 -3.60
C SER A 136 -8.79 -5.82 -3.35
N LEU A 137 -7.93 -6.37 -2.48
CA LEU A 137 -7.99 -7.79 -2.08
C LEU A 137 -9.28 -8.10 -1.32
N VAL A 138 -9.65 -7.25 -0.36
CA VAL A 138 -10.87 -7.40 0.43
C VAL A 138 -12.12 -7.27 -0.46
N ALA A 139 -12.12 -6.34 -1.42
CA ALA A 139 -13.22 -6.18 -2.38
C ALA A 139 -13.39 -7.38 -3.31
N GLN A 140 -12.30 -8.04 -3.71
CA GLN A 140 -12.35 -9.30 -4.45
C GLN A 140 -13.01 -10.41 -3.62
N GLN A 141 -12.59 -10.56 -2.36
CA GLN A 141 -13.15 -11.57 -1.45
C GLN A 141 -14.61 -11.32 -1.09
N ALA A 142 -15.03 -10.06 -1.00
CA ALA A 142 -16.40 -9.65 -0.72
C ALA A 142 -17.40 -10.02 -1.84
N LYS A 143 -16.92 -10.37 -3.04
CA LYS A 143 -17.72 -10.74 -4.22
C LYS A 143 -18.90 -9.78 -4.43
N LEU A 144 -18.56 -8.50 -4.59
CA LEU A 144 -19.57 -7.49 -4.91
C LEU A 144 -20.01 -7.64 -6.37
N PRO A 145 -21.26 -7.30 -6.72
CA PRO A 145 -21.75 -7.39 -8.10
C PRO A 145 -20.92 -6.58 -9.10
N LEU A 146 -20.32 -5.48 -8.66
CA LEU A 146 -19.43 -4.67 -9.48
C LEU A 146 -18.49 -3.83 -8.59
N VAL A 147 -17.19 -3.89 -8.89
CA VAL A 147 -16.16 -3.03 -8.31
C VAL A 147 -15.29 -2.46 -9.43
N LEU A 148 -15.08 -1.15 -9.42
CA LEU A 148 -14.09 -0.49 -10.26
C LEU A 148 -12.88 -0.17 -9.39
N SER A 149 -11.69 -0.58 -9.82
CA SER A 149 -10.43 -0.27 -9.13
C SER A 149 -9.39 0.21 -10.13
N TYR A 150 -8.40 0.94 -9.65
CA TYR A 150 -7.24 1.30 -10.45
C TYR A 150 -6.38 0.06 -10.75
N THR A 151 -5.60 0.14 -11.83
CA THR A 151 -4.54 -0.84 -12.10
C THR A 151 -3.28 -0.38 -11.37
N PRO A 152 -2.54 -1.26 -10.64
CA PRO A 152 -1.27 -0.89 -10.02
C PRO A 152 -0.36 -0.11 -10.98
N GLY A 153 0.26 0.96 -10.48
CA GLY A 153 1.05 1.91 -11.28
C GLY A 153 0.25 3.00 -11.99
N HIS A 154 -1.08 2.97 -11.95
CA HIS A 154 -1.97 3.96 -12.57
C HIS A 154 -2.84 4.63 -11.50
N ALA A 155 -2.20 5.29 -10.54
CA ALA A 155 -2.90 6.01 -9.47
C ALA A 155 -3.62 7.26 -9.99
N MET A 156 -4.63 7.73 -9.25
CA MET A 156 -5.26 9.01 -9.52
C MET A 156 -4.38 10.14 -8.97
N ILE A 157 -3.95 11.04 -9.86
CA ILE A 157 -3.25 12.27 -9.48
C ILE A 157 -4.32 13.31 -9.13
N THR A 158 -4.16 13.97 -7.99
CA THR A 158 -5.08 15.00 -7.49
C THR A 158 -4.43 16.37 -7.50
N ASP A 159 -5.22 17.42 -7.34
CA ASP A 159 -4.71 18.79 -7.19
C ASP A 159 -4.19 19.11 -5.77
N LEU A 160 -4.23 18.14 -4.85
CA LEU A 160 -3.70 18.29 -3.49
C LEU A 160 -2.18 18.01 -3.48
N PRO A 161 -1.34 18.98 -3.11
CA PRO A 161 0.09 18.75 -2.90
C PRO A 161 0.31 17.82 -1.71
N THR A 162 1.27 16.89 -1.78
CA THR A 162 1.54 15.95 -0.68
C THR A 162 1.86 16.71 0.61
N GLU A 163 2.60 17.81 0.54
CA GLU A 163 3.00 18.65 1.67
C GLU A 163 1.79 19.17 2.45
N SER A 164 0.67 19.42 1.78
CA SER A 164 -0.57 19.86 2.42
C SER A 164 -1.23 18.79 3.29
N LEU A 165 -0.80 17.53 3.17
CA LEU A 165 -1.28 16.39 3.94
C LEU A 165 -0.46 16.13 5.21
N TYR A 166 0.61 16.92 5.44
CA TYR A 166 1.42 16.83 6.66
C TYR A 166 0.63 17.30 7.89
N GLN A 167 0.71 16.56 8.98
CA GLN A 167 0.09 16.85 10.27
C GLN A 167 1.17 16.97 11.36
N GLU A 168 1.17 18.07 12.10
CA GLU A 168 2.09 18.33 13.23
C GLU A 168 1.79 17.47 14.47
#